data_AF-A0ABD1DT32-F1
#
_entry.id   AF-A0ABD1DT32-F1
#
_cell.length_a   1.000
_cell.length_b   1.000
_cell.length_c   1.000
_cell.angle_alpha   90.00
_cell.angle_beta   90.00
_cell.angle_gamma   90.00
#
_symmetry.space_group_name_H-M   'P 1'
#
loop_
_entity.id
_entity.type
_entity.pdbx_description
1 polymer ?
#
loop_
_entity_poly.entity_id
_entity_poly.type
_entity_poly.pdbx_seq_one_letter_code
_entity_poly.pdbx_strand_id
1 'polypeptide(L)' 'MVSGRPQQEVDSFELAAYLRDGYRLAQPVNCPDEFYTVMSCCWLADYKQRPSFPQLIAYLHDFHEDLGKYV' A
#
# COMPACT_ATOMS: atom_id res chain seq x y z
N MET A 1 13.25 6.46 10.93
CA MET A 1 13.27 5.67 9.68
C MET A 1 12.81 4.27 10.02
N VAL A 2 11.55 3.90 9.73
CA VAL A 2 11.11 2.50 9.86
C VAL A 2 11.26 1.85 8.49
N SER A 3 12.45 1.31 8.22
CA SER A 3 12.62 0.25 7.21
C SER A 3 12.43 -1.10 7.91
N GLY A 4 11.19 -1.38 8.32
CA GLY A 4 10.81 -2.71 8.79
C GLY A 4 10.62 -3.64 7.59
N ARG A 5 11.01 -4.92 7.72
CA ARG A 5 10.62 -5.91 6.71
C ARG A 5 9.10 -6.11 6.79
N PRO A 6 8.35 -5.89 5.70
CA PRO A 6 6.92 -6.16 5.72
C PRO A 6 6.69 -7.63 6.04
N GLN A 7 5.80 -7.91 7.00
CA GLN A 7 5.44 -9.25 7.49
C GLN A 7 6.53 -10.01 8.29
N GLN A 8 7.42 -9.32 9.01
CA GLN A 8 8.44 -9.98 9.83
C GLN A 8 7.90 -10.97 10.88
N GLU A 9 6.64 -10.81 11.29
CA GLU A 9 5.97 -11.67 12.28
C GLU A 9 5.25 -12.88 11.67
N VAL A 10 5.12 -12.94 10.33
CA VAL A 10 4.39 -14.02 9.64
C VAL A 10 5.39 -14.97 8.99
N ASP A 11 5.25 -16.26 9.26
CA ASP A 11 6.04 -17.28 8.60
C ASP A 11 5.76 -17.31 7.08
N SER A 12 6.81 -17.52 6.28
CA SER A 12 6.70 -17.45 4.82
C SER A 12 5.75 -18.49 4.23
N PHE A 13 5.59 -19.64 4.89
CA PHE A 13 4.67 -20.70 4.48
C PHE A 13 3.21 -20.32 4.77
N GLU A 14 2.96 -19.53 5.81
CA GLU A 14 1.61 -19.08 6.18
C GLU A 14 1.19 -17.81 5.44
N LEU A 15 2.13 -17.01 4.94
CA LEU A 15 1.87 -15.72 4.30
C LEU A 15 0.80 -15.81 3.18
N ALA A 16 0.85 -16.86 2.36
CA ALA A 16 -0.13 -17.05 1.30
C ALA A 16 -1.55 -17.27 1.83
N ALA A 17 -1.71 -17.94 2.98
CA ALA A 17 -3.01 -18.13 3.63
C ALA A 17 -3.54 -16.80 4.18
N TYR A 18 -2.72 -16.07 4.93
CA TYR A 18 -3.09 -14.74 5.45
C TYR A 18 -3.51 -13.78 4.32
N LEU A 19 -2.77 -13.75 3.21
CA LEU A 19 -3.11 -12.90 2.08
C LEU A 19 -4.43 -13.32 1.40
N ARG A 20 -4.74 -14.62 1.34
CA ARG A 20 -6.04 -15.09 0.82
C ARG A 20 -7.20 -14.71 1.74
N ASP A 21 -6.98 -14.74 3.04
CA ASP A 21 -7.99 -14.37 4.05
C ASP A 21 -8.18 -12.85 4.17
N GLY A 22 -7.46 -12.07 3.37
CA GLY A 22 -7.61 -10.62 3.26
C GLY A 22 -6.71 -9.83 4.20
N TYR A 23 -5.84 -10.48 5.00
CA TYR A 23 -4.87 -9.77 5.82
C TYR A 23 -3.89 -9.00 4.92
N ARG A 24 -3.64 -7.74 5.27
CA ARG A 24 -2.70 -6.84 4.61
C ARG A 24 -1.86 -6.13 5.66
N LEU A 25 -0.80 -5.46 5.21
CA LEU A 25 0.03 -4.64 6.08
C LEU A 25 -0.82 -3.53 6.68
N ALA A 26 -0.68 -3.29 7.98
CA ALA A 26 -1.29 -2.14 8.63
C ALA A 26 -0.70 -0.82 8.07
N GLN A 27 -1.49 0.25 8.16
CA GLN A 27 -1.06 1.59 7.79
C GLN A 27 0.17 2.01 8.62
N PRO A 28 1.26 2.45 7.98
CA PRO A 28 2.43 2.94 8.71
C PRO A 28 2.12 4.20 9.50
N VAL A 29 2.84 4.40 10.61
CA VAL A 29 2.78 5.64 11.40
C VAL A 29 3.22 6.82 10.52
N ASN A 30 2.45 7.90 10.53
CA ASN A 30 2.63 9.10 9.70
C ASN A 30 2.40 8.89 8.19
N CYS A 31 1.72 7.81 7.78
CA CYS A 31 1.26 7.64 6.41
C CYS A 31 -0.14 8.26 6.26
N PRO A 32 -0.36 9.21 5.33
CA PRO A 32 -1.70 9.76 5.08
C PRO A 32 -2.69 8.69 4.59
N ASP A 33 -3.95 8.81 5.01
CA ASP A 33 -5.02 7.85 4.68
C ASP A 33 -5.22 7.69 3.17
N GLU A 34 -5.09 8.78 2.43
CA GLU A 34 -5.18 8.80 0.97
C GLU A 34 -4.10 7.90 0.34
N PHE A 35 -2.86 8.02 0.84
CA PHE A 35 -1.74 7.23 0.34
C PHE A 35 -1.91 5.75 0.67
N TYR A 36 -2.34 5.45 1.90
CA TYR A 36 -2.64 4.08 2.32
C TYR A 36 -3.82 3.47 1.55
N THR A 37 -4.80 4.27 1.15
CA THR A 37 -5.90 3.83 0.29
C THR A 37 -5.38 3.32 -1.04
N VAL A 38 -4.45 4.04 -1.68
CA VAL A 38 -3.83 3.58 -2.93
C VAL A 38 -2.98 2.33 -2.74
N MET A 39 -2.23 2.23 -1.64
CA MET A 39 -1.53 0.98 -1.30
C MET A 39 -2.51 -0.19 -1.16
N SER A 40 -3.67 0.03 -0.53
CA SER A 40 -4.71 -0.98 -0.36
C SER A 40 -5.33 -1.41 -1.71
N CYS A 41 -5.53 -0.46 -2.63
CA CYS A 41 -5.98 -0.76 -4.00
C CYS A 41 -4.98 -1.64 -4.77
N CYS A 42 -3.67 -1.45 -4.56
CA CYS A 42 -2.65 -2.32 -5.15
C CYS A 42 -2.72 -3.77 -4.65
N TRP A 43 -3.32 -4.00 -3.49
CA TRP A 43 -3.39 -5.32 -2.86
C TRP A 43 -4.75 -6.01 -2.97
N LEU A 44 -5.65 -5.50 -3.83
CA LEU A 44 -6.93 -6.14 -4.09
C LEU A 44 -6.76 -7.57 -4.59
N ALA A 45 -7.66 -8.46 -4.16
CA ALA A 45 -7.64 -9.87 -4.56
C ALA A 45 -7.82 -10.02 -6.07
N ASP A 46 -8.77 -9.28 -6.66
CA ASP A 46 -8.95 -9.21 -8.11
C ASP A 46 -7.89 -8.30 -8.74
N TYR A 47 -7.04 -8.90 -9.58
CA TYR A 47 -5.99 -8.19 -10.29
C TYR A 47 -6.54 -7.13 -11.27
N LYS A 48 -7.77 -7.29 -11.76
CA LYS A 48 -8.41 -6.33 -12.69
C LYS A 48 -8.84 -5.05 -12.01
N GLN A 49 -9.04 -5.09 -10.69
CA GLN A 49 -9.39 -3.91 -9.90
C GLN A 49 -8.15 -3.14 -9.41
N ARG A 50 -6.96 -3.72 -9.57
CA ARG A 50 -5.72 -3.04 -9.19
C ARG A 50 -5.43 -1.90 -10.17
N PRO A 51 -4.93 -0.76 -9.68
CA PRO A 51 -4.53 0.34 -10.54
C PRO A 51 -3.38 -0.09 -11.46
N SER A 52 -3.41 0.39 -12.69
CA SER A 52 -2.32 0.25 -13.64
C SER A 52 -1.14 1.14 -13.24
N PHE A 53 0.07 0.82 -13.73
CA PHE A 53 1.24 1.66 -13.50
C PHE A 53 1.05 3.12 -13.91
N PRO A 54 0.45 3.46 -15.07
CA PRO A 54 0.16 4.85 -15.42
C PRO A 54 -0.74 5.56 -14.40
N GLN A 55 -1.77 4.88 -13.89
CA GLN A 55 -2.65 5.44 -12.86
C GLN A 55 -1.90 5.66 -11.54
N LEU A 56 -1.03 4.73 -11.15
CA LEU A 56 -0.18 4.89 -9.97
C LEU A 56 0.78 6.06 -10.11
N ILE A 57 1.42 6.24 -11.27
CA ILE A 57 2.33 7.35 -11.52
C ILE A 57 1.59 8.69 -11.42
N ALA A 58 0.41 8.80 -12.04
CA ALA A 58 -0.41 10.01 -11.95
C ALA A 58 -0.79 10.33 -10.50
N TYR A 59 -1.28 9.34 -9.76
CA TYR A 59 -1.63 9.52 -8.35
C TYR A 59 -0.43 9.96 -7.49
N LEU A 60 0.73 9.30 -7.65
CA LEU A 60 1.92 9.64 -6.88
C LEU A 60 2.46 11.04 -7.22
N HIS A 61 2.29 11.47 -8.48
CA HIS A 61 2.64 12.83 -8.89
C HIS A 61 1.73 13.85 -8.22
N ASP A 62 0.41 13.69 -8.33
CA ASP A 62 -0.58 14.59 -7.72
C ASP A 62 -0.39 14.68 -6.20
N PHE A 63 -0.20 13.53 -5.54
CA PHE A 63 0.06 13.47 -4.10
C PHE A 63 1.36 14.19 -3.69
N HIS A 64 2.42 14.08 -4.50
CA HIS A 64 3.67 14.79 -4.25
C HIS A 64 3.51 16.31 -4.39
N GLU A 65 2.74 16.77 -5.38
CA GLU A 65 2.42 18.19 -5.53
C GLU A 65 1.59 18.71 -4.36
N ASP A 66 0.63 17.94 -3.86
CA ASP A 66 -0.19 18.33 -2.72
C ASP A 66 0.63 18.41 -1.43
N LEU A 67 1.49 17.42 -1.15
CA LEU A 67 2.42 17.49 -0.01
C LEU A 67 3.34 18.71 -0.08
N GLY A 68 3.81 19.06 -1.28
CA GLY A 68 4.65 20.24 -1.50
C GLY A 68 3.97 21.57 -1.20
N LYS A 69 2.63 21.62 -1.15
CA LYS A 69 1.87 22.82 -0.76
C LYS A 69 1.80 23.03 0.76
N TYR A 70 2.03 21.98 1.55
CA TYR A 70 1.91 22.02 3.01
C TYR A 70 3.27 22.01 3.74
N VAL A 71 4.39 22.08 2.99
CA VAL A 71 5.77 22.16 3.50
C VAL A 71 6.37 23.54 3.31
#